data_AF-A0A2S1BFU7-F1
#
_entry.id   AF-A0A2S1BFU7-F1
#
_cell.length_a   1.000
_cell.length_b   1.000
_cell.length_c   1.000
_cell.angle_alpha   90.00
_cell.angle_beta   90.00
_cell.angle_gamma   90.00
#
_symmetry.space_group_name_H-M   'P 1'
#
loop_
_entity.id
_entity.type
_entity.pdbx_description
1 polymer ?
#
loop_
_entity_poly.entity_id
_entity_poly.type
_entity_poly.pdbx_seq_one_letter_code
_entity_poly.pdbx_strand_id
1 'polypeptide(L)'
;MILSLALGKTLSEIEEMPERHLEEYTEFYRKQPFGLWREDYRSAQVAHILALINRDPKSQAPELTDFMPFWKQSAEAGDTDSVTDSVLANRNAP
;
A
#
# COMPACT_ATOMS: atom_id res chain seq x y z
N MET A 1 2.72 -7.08 -15.34
CA MET A 1 3.80 -6.60 -16.23
C MET A 1 4.93 -5.90 -15.48
N ILE A 2 4.68 -4.83 -14.71
CA ILE A 2 5.75 -4.02 -14.07
C ILE A 2 6.62 -4.86 -13.09
N LEU A 3 6.05 -5.82 -12.37
CA LEU A 3 6.78 -6.65 -11.40
C LEU A 3 7.63 -7.72 -12.09
N SER A 4 7.10 -8.32 -13.17
CA SER A 4 7.83 -9.30 -13.98
C SER A 4 9.12 -8.66 -14.53
N LEU A 5 9.01 -7.43 -15.04
CA LEU A 5 10.15 -6.60 -15.44
C LEU A 5 11.06 -6.23 -14.25
N ALA A 6 10.50 -5.86 -13.09
CA ALA A 6 11.27 -5.54 -11.88
C ALA A 6 12.01 -6.76 -11.29
N LEU A 7 11.48 -7.96 -11.49
CA LEU A 7 12.09 -9.26 -11.16
C LEU A 7 13.11 -9.69 -12.23
N GLY A 8 13.33 -8.89 -13.27
CA GLY A 8 14.32 -9.13 -14.32
C GLY A 8 13.89 -10.13 -15.38
N LYS A 9 12.59 -10.43 -15.51
CA LYS A 9 12.09 -11.31 -16.57
C LYS A 9 12.04 -10.59 -17.92
N THR A 10 12.43 -11.31 -18.97
CA THR A 10 12.38 -10.83 -20.35
C THR A 10 10.94 -10.83 -20.87
N LEU A 11 10.68 -10.08 -21.95
CA LEU A 11 9.34 -10.01 -22.56
C LEU A 11 8.82 -11.38 -23.01
N SER A 12 9.70 -12.23 -23.56
CA SER A 12 9.34 -13.58 -23.99
C SER A 12 8.92 -14.48 -22.82
N GLU A 13 9.61 -14.40 -21.69
CA GLU A 13 9.22 -15.14 -20.48
C GLU A 13 7.89 -14.65 -19.89
N ILE A 14 7.53 -13.38 -20.13
CA ILE A 14 6.25 -12.81 -19.70
C ILE A 14 5.10 -13.31 -20.60
N GLU A 15 5.35 -13.47 -21.89
CA GLU A 15 4.35 -14.01 -22.83
C GLU A 15 4.06 -15.50 -22.56
N GLU A 16 5.05 -16.25 -22.09
CA GLU A 16 4.90 -17.66 -21.73
C GLU A 16 4.26 -17.88 -20.33
N MET A 17 3.94 -16.81 -19.59
CA MET A 17 3.38 -16.95 -18.25
C MET A 17 1.94 -17.49 -18.26
N PRO A 18 1.64 -18.51 -17.44
CA PRO A 18 0.27 -18.97 -17.22
C PRO A 18 -0.62 -17.87 -16.62
N GLU A 19 -1.89 -17.83 -17.03
CA GLU A 19 -2.88 -16.83 -16.57
C GLU A 19 -3.02 -16.77 -15.04
N ARG A 20 -2.86 -17.89 -14.35
CA ARG A 20 -2.87 -17.97 -12.88
C ARG A 20 -1.85 -17.03 -12.22
N HIS A 21 -0.67 -16.85 -12.82
CA HIS A 21 0.33 -15.93 -12.27
C HIS A 21 -0.10 -14.47 -12.43
N LEU A 22 -0.85 -14.15 -13.49
CA LEU A 22 -1.41 -12.81 -13.66
C LEU A 22 -2.40 -12.50 -12.53
N GLU A 23 -3.26 -13.45 -12.15
CA GLU A 23 -4.18 -13.31 -11.01
C GLU A 23 -3.43 -13.10 -9.69
N GLU A 24 -2.40 -13.93 -9.43
CA GLU A 24 -1.55 -13.82 -8.25
C GLU A 24 -0.82 -12.46 -8.20
N TYR A 25 -0.38 -11.95 -9.35
CA TYR A 25 0.21 -10.62 -9.43
C TYR A 25 -0.81 -9.51 -9.20
N THR A 26 -2.01 -9.60 -9.75
CA THR A 26 -3.07 -8.62 -9.51
C THR A 26 -3.46 -8.57 -8.03
N GLU A 27 -3.59 -9.73 -7.38
CA GLU A 27 -3.78 -9.87 -5.93
C GLU A 27 -2.61 -9.26 -5.14
N PHE A 28 -1.37 -9.58 -5.52
CA PHE A 28 -0.17 -9.04 -4.89
C PHE A 28 -0.09 -7.53 -5.03
N TYR A 29 -0.40 -6.98 -6.21
CA TYR A 29 -0.45 -5.53 -6.43
C TYR A 29 -1.56 -4.84 -5.68
N ARG A 30 -2.71 -5.50 -5.52
CA ARG A 30 -3.80 -4.99 -4.69
C ARG A 30 -3.41 -4.95 -3.21
N LYS A 31 -2.58 -5.91 -2.76
CA LYS A 31 -2.11 -6.03 -1.37
C LYS A 31 -0.82 -5.26 -1.08
N GLN A 32 -0.01 -4.96 -2.08
CA GLN A 32 1.29 -4.32 -1.88
C GLN A 32 1.16 -2.80 -1.66
N PRO A 33 1.66 -2.27 -0.53
CA PRO A 33 1.68 -0.83 -0.29
C PRO A 33 2.87 -0.13 -0.98
N PHE A 34 3.89 -0.83 -1.52
CA PHE A 34 5.22 -0.22 -1.69
C PHE A 34 5.46 0.66 -2.94
N GLY A 35 4.45 0.93 -3.76
CA GLY A 35 4.56 1.84 -4.92
C GLY A 35 4.00 3.22 -4.60
N LEU A 36 2.67 3.28 -4.44
CA LEU A 36 1.99 4.53 -4.13
C LEU A 36 2.27 5.01 -2.71
N TRP A 37 2.23 4.14 -1.70
CA TRP A 37 2.35 4.60 -0.32
C TRP A 37 3.70 5.24 -0.01
N ARG A 38 4.81 4.71 -0.56
CA ARG A 38 6.13 5.31 -0.37
C ARG A 38 6.25 6.67 -1.08
N GLU A 39 5.57 6.85 -2.20
CA GLU A 39 5.53 8.11 -2.92
C GLU A 39 4.63 9.12 -2.21
N ASP A 40 3.44 8.69 -1.80
CA ASP A 40 2.48 9.46 -1.00
C ASP A 40 3.04 9.86 0.36
N TYR A 41 3.80 8.98 1.01
CA TYR A 41 4.47 9.29 2.27
C TYR A 41 5.57 10.33 2.08
N ARG A 42 6.38 10.22 1.01
CA ARG A 42 7.42 11.22 0.70
C ARG A 42 6.80 12.57 0.34
N SER A 43 5.73 12.60 -0.44
CA SER A 43 5.03 13.84 -0.78
C SER A 43 4.37 14.45 0.47
N ALA A 44 3.77 13.62 1.33
CA ALA A 44 3.21 14.05 2.62
C ALA A 44 4.26 14.67 3.53
N GLN A 45 5.49 14.15 3.59
CA GLN A 45 6.57 14.74 4.39
C GLN A 45 6.91 16.16 3.93
N VAL A 46 7.02 16.37 2.61
CA VAL A 46 7.31 17.69 2.04
C VAL A 46 6.16 18.67 2.34
N ALA A 47 4.92 18.23 2.14
CA ALA A 47 3.73 19.04 2.42
C ALA A 47 3.62 19.40 3.91
N HIS A 48 3.90 18.44 4.80
CA HIS A 48 3.89 18.64 6.25
C HIS A 48 4.93 19.67 6.69
N ILE A 49 6.17 19.58 6.19
CA ILE A 49 7.21 20.59 6.48
C ILE A 49 6.78 21.97 5.98
N LEU A 50 6.23 22.05 4.76
CA LEU A 50 5.75 23.32 4.20
C LEU A 50 4.60 23.91 5.02
N ALA A 51 3.70 23.06 5.51
CA ALA A 51 2.60 23.46 6.36
C ALA A 51 3.07 23.96 7.73
N LEU A 52 4.09 23.32 8.32
CA LEU A 52 4.70 23.77 9.58
C LEU A 52 5.36 25.14 9.45
N ILE A 53 6.05 25.40 8.33
CA ILE A 53 6.73 26.68 8.08
C ILE A 53 5.71 27.83 7.91
N ASN A 54 4.61 27.58 7.19
CA ASN A 54 3.60 28.61 6.89
C ASN A 54 2.47 28.69 7.94
N ARG A 55 2.62 28.00 9.07
CA ARG A 55 1.60 27.89 10.10
C ARG A 55 1.45 29.16 10.92
N ASP A 56 0.22 29.50 11.30
CA ASP A 56 -0.02 30.47 12.37
C ASP A 56 0.43 29.87 13.73
N PRO A 57 1.32 30.52 14.49
CA PRO A 57 1.80 30.04 15.78
C PRO A 57 0.71 29.66 16.79
N LYS A 58 -0.50 30.24 16.65
CA LYS A 58 -1.64 29.98 17.54
C LYS A 58 -2.51 28.80 17.13
N SER A 59 -2.35 28.30 15.90
CA SER A 59 -3.12 27.16 15.39
C SER A 59 -2.56 25.83 15.91
N GLN A 60 -3.26 24.72 15.71
CA GLN A 60 -2.76 23.37 16.02
C GLN A 60 -1.76 22.91 14.94
N ALA A 61 -0.76 22.12 15.31
CA ALA A 61 0.21 21.61 14.36
C ALA A 61 -0.46 20.51 13.52
N PRO A 62 -0.36 20.56 12.17
CA PRO A 62 -0.92 19.53 11.32
C PRO A 62 -0.11 18.25 11.49
N GLU A 63 -0.76 17.09 11.47
CA GLU A 63 -0.09 15.79 11.55
C GLU A 63 0.35 15.34 10.15
N LEU A 64 1.37 14.47 10.07
CA LEU A 64 1.80 13.93 8.78
C LEU A 64 0.68 13.14 8.08
N THR A 65 -0.17 12.50 8.87
CA THR A 65 -1.32 11.72 8.39
C THR A 65 -2.38 12.58 7.70
N ASP A 66 -2.44 13.89 7.97
CA ASP A 66 -3.38 14.82 7.33
C ASP A 66 -3.05 15.05 5.84
N PHE A 67 -1.82 14.75 5.42
CA PHE A 67 -1.35 14.92 4.03
C PHE A 67 -1.29 13.61 3.25
N MET A 68 -1.74 12.51 3.84
CA MET A 68 -1.80 11.22 3.16
C MET A 68 -3.22 10.93 2.65
N PRO A 69 -3.38 10.22 1.51
CA PRO A 69 -4.68 9.94 0.91
C PRO A 69 -5.52 8.90 1.67
N PHE A 70 -5.12 8.52 2.89
CA PHE A 70 -5.90 7.59 3.70
C PHE A 70 -7.14 8.29 4.24
N TRP A 71 -8.31 7.70 4.01
CA TRP A 71 -9.48 8.02 4.81
C TRP A 71 -9.11 7.76 6.27
N LYS A 72 -9.21 8.79 7.13
CA LYS A 72 -9.27 8.59 8.58
C LYS A 72 -10.47 7.68 8.80
N GLN A 73 -10.22 6.37 8.91
CA GLN A 73 -11.24 5.41 9.26
C GLN A 73 -11.69 5.85 10.64
N SER A 74 -12.89 6.44 10.73
CA SER A 74 -13.55 6.65 12.01
C SER A 74 -13.44 5.33 12.76
N ALA A 75 -13.09 5.38 14.05
CA ALA A 75 -12.72 4.23 14.88
C ALA A 75 -13.86 3.20 15.12
N GLU A 76 -14.81 3.11 14.20
CA GLU A 76 -15.88 2.12 14.10
C GLU A 76 -15.73 1.33 12.79
N ALA A 77 -14.59 0.67 12.62
CA ALA A 77 -14.46 -0.45 11.70
C ALA A 77 -13.87 -1.61 12.49
N GLY A 78 -14.77 -2.34 13.15
CA GLY A 78 -14.45 -3.60 13.78
C GLY A 78 -13.89 -4.59 12.77
N ASP A 79 -12.93 -5.37 13.24
CA ASP A 79 -12.53 -6.67 12.72
C ASP A 79 -12.08 -6.71 11.25
N THR A 80 -10.83 -6.31 11.00
CA THR A 80 -10.11 -6.77 9.82
C THR A 80 -8.86 -7.53 10.23
N ASP A 81 -9.03 -8.80 10.61
CA ASP A 81 -8.04 -9.81 10.26
C ASP A 81 -8.61 -11.23 10.00
N SER A 82 -9.87 -11.33 9.56
CA SER A 82 -10.48 -12.62 9.14
C SER A 82 -9.74 -13.31 7.97
N VAL A 83 -9.09 -12.54 7.09
CA VAL A 83 -8.37 -13.08 5.91
C VAL A 83 -7.00 -13.65 6.30
N THR A 84 -6.27 -13.06 7.24
CA THR A 84 -4.98 -13.60 7.70
C THR A 84 -5.20 -14.86 8.53
N ASP A 85 -6.21 -14.87 9.40
CA ASP A 85 -6.58 -16.03 10.22
C ASP A 85 -7.00 -17.24 9.36
N SER A 86 -7.77 -17.02 8.29
CA SER A 86 -8.16 -18.09 7.36
C SER A 86 -6.98 -18.64 6.54
N VAL A 87 -6.03 -17.79 6.16
CA VAL A 87 -4.80 -18.23 5.46
C VAL A 87 -3.88 -19.01 6.39
N LEU A 88 -3.78 -18.64 7.66
CA LEU A 88 -2.99 -19.37 8.67
C LEU A 88 -3.64 -20.70 9.08
N ALA A 89 -4.97 -20.75 9.17
CA ALA A 89 -5.71 -21.99 9.45
C ALA A 89 -5.52 -23.05 8.36
N ASN A 90 -5.53 -22.65 7.09
CA ASN A 90 -5.32 -23.57 5.96
C ASN A 90 -3.87 -24.06 5.81
N ARG A 91 -2.89 -23.41 6.45
CA ARG A 91 -1.48 -23.86 6.44
C ARG A 91 -1.16 -24.95 7.47
N ASN A 92 -2.02 -25.13 8.47
CA ASN A 92 -1.81 -26.07 9.58
C ASN A 92 -2.78 -27.27 9.55
N ALA A 93 -3.55 -27.46 8.48
CA ALA A 93 -4.37 -28.65 8.31
C ALA A 93 -3.50 -29.84 7.88
N PRO A 94 -3.63 -31.02 8.53
CA PRO A 94 -2.86 -32.23 8.21
C PRO A 94 -3.21 -32.84 6.85
#